data_AF-A0A813W8C1-F1
#
_entry.id   AF-A0A813W8C1-F1
#
_cell.length_a   1.000
_cell.length_b   1.000
_cell.length_c   1.000
_cell.angle_alpha   90.00
_cell.angle_beta   90.00
_cell.angle_gamma   90.00
#
_symmetry.space_group_name_H-M   'P 1'
#
loop_
_entity.id
_entity.type
_entity.pdbx_description
1 polymer ?
#
loop_
_entity_poly.entity_id
_entity_poly.type
_entity_poly.pdbx_seq_one_letter_code
_entity_poly.pdbx_strand_id
1 'polypeptide(L)'
;MSCIICSIYWIIYSFFEIELLNNVSNWNCSIFEYFQTIVNCQEIYSVCNISIHRFCIILYNNKLLFKSRQWVFTCIGIQWLLGMICPLPLFTIFGQSCENINEPLWLRLYILLIVLVIPSILFLLINIFIVLHARSSRQRVAPIATINQEKLTYRRDIRLIKRMLILLLIFLFGWSPVYIVFAIQNTYSLSVQILKLLATVGVLAEIINLFLYNRKVLIFLKNNCLHCRNM
;
A
#
# COMPACT_ATOMS: atom_id res chain seq x y z
N MET A 1 -0.79 6.99 -8.41
CA MET A 1 -1.81 7.99 -8.07
C MET A 1 -2.10 7.95 -6.58
N SER A 2 -2.47 6.77 -6.02
CA SER A 2 -2.67 6.61 -4.57
C SER A 2 -1.52 7.18 -3.73
N CYS A 3 -0.28 6.72 -3.90
CA CYS A 3 0.86 7.25 -3.11
C CYS A 3 1.04 8.79 -3.21
N ILE A 4 0.76 9.41 -4.36
CA ILE A 4 0.88 10.87 -4.51
C ILE A 4 -0.21 11.56 -3.69
N ILE A 5 -1.45 11.06 -3.79
CA ILE A 5 -2.57 11.58 -3.00
C ILE A 5 -2.32 11.35 -1.50
N CYS A 6 -1.72 10.22 -1.12
CA CYS A 6 -1.36 9.91 0.27
C CYS A 6 -0.32 10.89 0.79
N SER A 7 0.77 11.08 0.06
CA SER A 7 1.82 11.99 0.50
C SER A 7 1.34 13.44 0.55
N ILE A 8 0.51 13.89 -0.42
CA ILE A 8 -0.10 15.23 -0.38
C ILE A 8 -1.01 15.37 0.84
N TYR A 9 -1.89 14.38 1.08
CA TYR A 9 -2.78 14.39 2.24
C TYR A 9 -2.00 14.49 3.54
N TRP A 10 -0.97 13.66 3.72
CA TRP A 10 -0.16 13.63 4.94
C TRP A 10 0.68 14.90 5.14
N ILE A 11 1.17 15.51 4.05
CA ILE A 11 1.85 16.81 4.11
C ILE A 11 0.86 17.87 4.61
N ILE A 12 -0.31 17.98 3.98
CA ILE A 12 -1.36 18.93 4.38
C ILE A 12 -1.74 18.69 5.84
N TYR A 13 -2.05 17.45 6.21
CA TYR A 13 -2.39 17.07 7.57
C TYR A 13 -1.31 17.53 8.57
N SER A 14 -0.04 17.23 8.30
CA SER A 14 1.07 17.59 9.19
C SER A 14 1.25 19.11 9.36
N PHE A 15 0.97 19.90 8.31
CA PHE A 15 1.05 21.36 8.38
C PHE A 15 -0.12 21.99 9.16
N PHE A 16 -1.32 21.43 9.02
CA PHE A 16 -2.53 22.01 9.60
C PHE A 16 -2.91 21.41 10.97
N GLU A 17 -2.30 20.31 11.40
CA GLU A 17 -2.60 19.60 12.66
C GLU A 17 -2.64 20.52 13.89
N ILE A 18 -1.75 21.51 13.98
CA ILE A 18 -1.62 22.39 15.15
C ILE A 18 -2.77 23.41 15.26
N GLU A 19 -3.32 23.88 14.14
CA GLU A 19 -4.43 24.83 14.12
C GLU A 19 -5.80 24.15 14.05
N LEU A 20 -5.89 23.01 13.37
CA LEU A 20 -7.15 22.30 13.20
C LEU A 20 -7.61 21.64 14.50
N LEU A 21 -6.75 20.94 15.25
CA LEU A 21 -7.22 20.22 16.46
C LEU A 21 -7.79 21.13 17.55
N ASN A 22 -7.42 22.42 17.57
CA ASN A 22 -7.83 23.34 18.63
C ASN A 22 -9.17 24.06 18.37
N ASN A 23 -9.66 24.10 17.13
CA ASN A 23 -10.82 24.93 16.73
C ASN A 23 -11.93 24.16 16.00
N VAL A 24 -11.85 22.83 15.95
CA VAL A 24 -12.64 22.03 15.01
C VAL A 24 -13.79 21.31 15.70
N SER A 25 -14.97 21.38 15.08
CA SER A 25 -16.20 20.70 15.53
C SER A 25 -16.08 19.18 15.41
N ASN A 26 -16.87 18.45 16.21
CA ASN A 26 -16.85 16.97 16.26
C ASN A 26 -16.90 16.29 14.89
N TRP A 27 -17.73 16.83 13.99
CA TRP A 27 -17.93 16.31 12.63
C TRP A 27 -16.69 16.34 11.76
N ASN A 28 -15.90 17.40 11.88
CA ASN A 28 -14.73 17.58 11.04
C ASN A 28 -13.64 16.55 11.40
N CYS A 29 -13.45 16.22 12.68
CA CYS A 29 -12.48 15.19 13.08
C CYS A 29 -12.79 13.81 12.49
N SER A 30 -14.05 13.38 12.55
CA SER A 30 -14.49 12.10 11.98
C SER A 30 -14.28 12.03 10.47
N ILE A 31 -14.48 13.16 9.77
CA ILE A 31 -14.16 13.30 8.35
C ILE A 31 -12.65 13.15 8.12
N PHE A 32 -11.80 13.77 8.94
CA PHE A 32 -10.34 13.66 8.82
C PHE A 32 -9.88 12.22 9.02
N GLU A 33 -10.30 11.54 10.08
CA GLU A 33 -9.91 10.14 10.35
C GLU A 33 -10.41 9.18 9.27
N TYR A 34 -11.61 9.41 8.76
CA TYR A 34 -12.15 8.66 7.63
C TYR A 34 -11.27 8.83 6.39
N PHE A 35 -10.92 10.07 6.02
CA PHE A 35 -10.05 10.33 4.88
C PHE A 35 -8.64 9.77 5.07
N GLN A 36 -8.07 9.88 6.28
CA GLN A 36 -6.79 9.28 6.63
C GLN A 36 -6.81 7.76 6.38
N THR A 37 -7.88 7.10 6.84
CA THR A 37 -8.02 5.65 6.67
C THR A 37 -8.24 5.28 5.20
N ILE A 38 -9.05 6.04 4.45
CA ILE A 38 -9.20 5.85 3.00
C ILE A 38 -7.84 5.92 2.33
N VAL A 39 -7.09 6.99 2.57
CA VAL A 39 -5.79 7.24 1.96
C VAL A 39 -4.85 6.05 2.17
N ASN A 40 -4.71 5.58 3.41
CA ASN A 40 -3.86 4.44 3.73
C ASN A 40 -4.38 3.12 3.14
N CYS A 41 -5.69 2.90 3.09
CA CYS A 41 -6.29 1.78 2.35
C CYS A 41 -5.98 1.85 0.84
N GLN A 42 -6.06 3.03 0.21
CA GLN A 42 -5.79 3.19 -1.21
C GLN A 42 -4.33 2.90 -1.56
N GLU A 43 -3.39 3.18 -0.67
CA GLU A 43 -1.98 2.85 -0.88
C GLU A 43 -1.79 1.32 -0.97
N ILE A 44 -2.14 0.59 0.09
CA ILE A 44 -1.91 -0.85 0.16
C ILE A 44 -2.78 -1.65 -0.81
N TYR A 45 -4.04 -1.24 -1.02
CA TYR A 45 -4.91 -1.90 -1.99
C TYR A 45 -4.42 -1.70 -3.42
N SER A 46 -3.74 -0.60 -3.74
CA SER A 46 -3.13 -0.44 -5.06
C SER A 46 -2.02 -1.47 -5.31
N VAL A 47 -1.25 -1.83 -4.28
CA VAL A 47 -0.19 -2.86 -4.35
C VAL A 47 -0.82 -4.25 -4.52
N CYS A 48 -1.91 -4.55 -3.81
CA CYS A 48 -2.72 -5.75 -4.02
C CYS A 48 -3.28 -5.82 -5.44
N ASN A 49 -3.85 -4.72 -5.93
CA ASN A 49 -4.45 -4.63 -7.26
C ASN A 49 -3.43 -4.91 -8.37
N ILE A 50 -2.21 -4.37 -8.26
CA ILE A 50 -1.11 -4.71 -9.20
C ILE A 50 -0.81 -6.21 -9.14
N SER A 51 -0.83 -6.83 -7.96
CA SER A 51 -0.58 -8.27 -7.80
C SER A 51 -1.69 -9.12 -8.43
N ILE A 52 -2.95 -8.77 -8.20
CA ILE A 52 -4.12 -9.41 -8.80
C ILE A 52 -4.07 -9.30 -10.33
N HIS A 53 -3.86 -8.09 -10.84
CA HIS A 53 -3.76 -7.85 -12.28
C HIS A 53 -2.66 -8.71 -12.93
N ARG A 54 -1.49 -8.78 -12.29
CA ARG A 54 -0.39 -9.63 -12.76
C ARG A 54 -0.73 -11.11 -12.67
N PHE A 55 -1.35 -11.56 -11.59
CA PHE A 55 -1.81 -12.93 -11.44
C PHE A 55 -2.75 -13.33 -12.57
N CYS A 56 -3.74 -12.49 -12.90
CA CYS A 56 -4.66 -12.72 -14.02
C CYS A 56 -3.92 -12.81 -15.36
N ILE A 57 -2.97 -11.90 -15.64
CA ILE A 57 -2.18 -11.93 -16.89
C ILE A 57 -1.35 -13.21 -17.01
N ILE A 58 -0.74 -13.66 -15.91
CA ILE A 58 0.14 -14.82 -15.92
C ILE A 58 -0.68 -16.11 -16.06
N LEU A 59 -1.75 -16.26 -15.27
CA LEU A 59 -2.58 -17.46 -15.26
C LEU A 59 -3.42 -17.59 -16.54
N TYR A 60 -3.95 -16.47 -17.04
CA TYR A 60 -4.82 -16.42 -18.21
C TYR A 60 -4.15 -15.72 -19.39
N ASN A 61 -2.92 -16.12 -19.69
CA ASN A 61 -2.10 -15.52 -20.75
C ASN A 61 -2.77 -15.45 -22.14
N ASN A 62 -3.70 -16.36 -22.44
CA ASN A 62 -4.42 -16.45 -23.70
C ASN A 62 -5.65 -15.52 -23.78
N LYS A 63 -6.09 -14.93 -22.67
CA LYS A 63 -7.25 -14.04 -22.65
C LYS A 63 -6.81 -12.59 -22.85
N LEU A 64 -7.20 -11.99 -23.98
CA LEU A 64 -6.89 -10.60 -24.31
C LEU A 64 -7.51 -9.59 -23.34
N LEU A 65 -8.64 -9.94 -22.71
CA LEU A 65 -9.34 -9.11 -21.75
C LEU A 65 -8.42 -8.62 -20.62
N PHE A 66 -7.62 -9.51 -20.03
CA PHE A 66 -6.71 -9.16 -18.92
C PHE A 66 -5.51 -8.31 -19.34
N LYS A 67 -5.26 -8.17 -20.64
CA LYS A 67 -4.22 -7.29 -21.21
C LYS A 67 -4.79 -5.95 -21.69
N SER A 68 -6.11 -5.81 -21.68
CA SER A 68 -6.78 -4.60 -22.15
C SER A 68 -6.63 -3.44 -21.17
N ARG A 69 -6.66 -2.20 -21.68
CA ARG A 69 -6.68 -1.00 -20.84
C ARG A 69 -7.96 -0.91 -20.00
N GLN A 70 -9.08 -1.38 -20.55
CA GLN A 70 -10.38 -1.41 -19.86
C GLN A 70 -10.29 -2.21 -18.57
N TRP A 71 -9.67 -3.40 -18.60
CA TRP A 71 -9.46 -4.21 -17.41
C TRP A 71 -8.64 -3.50 -16.33
N VAL A 72 -7.58 -2.77 -16.72
CA VAL A 72 -6.79 -1.95 -15.79
C VAL A 72 -7.66 -0.88 -15.11
N PHE A 73 -8.50 -0.18 -15.87
CA PHE A 73 -9.43 0.82 -15.30
C PHE A 73 -10.48 0.19 -14.39
N THR A 74 -11.02 -0.98 -14.75
CA THR A 74 -11.95 -1.73 -13.89
C THR A 74 -11.27 -2.12 -12.58
N CYS A 75 -10.06 -2.65 -12.63
CA CYS A 75 -9.25 -2.96 -11.45
C CYS A 75 -9.03 -1.75 -10.55
N ILE A 76 -8.69 -0.59 -11.13
CA ILE A 76 -8.54 0.67 -10.39
C ILE A 76 -9.87 1.08 -9.75
N GLY A 77 -10.97 1.06 -10.51
CA GLY A 77 -12.30 1.42 -10.00
C GLY A 77 -12.72 0.54 -8.81
N ILE A 78 -12.55 -0.79 -8.91
CA ILE A 78 -12.84 -1.73 -7.83
C ILE A 78 -11.98 -1.43 -6.59
N GLN A 79 -10.68 -1.20 -6.77
CA GLN A 79 -9.77 -0.86 -5.67
C GLN A 79 -10.22 0.43 -4.96
N TRP A 80 -10.60 1.46 -5.71
CA TRP A 80 -11.09 2.71 -5.14
C TRP A 80 -12.38 2.53 -4.35
N LEU A 81 -13.35 1.81 -4.93
CA LEU A 81 -14.61 1.49 -4.25
C LEU A 81 -14.37 0.73 -2.94
N LEU A 82 -13.52 -0.31 -2.96
CA LEU A 82 -13.17 -1.05 -1.75
C LEU A 82 -12.50 -0.17 -0.70
N GLY A 83 -11.54 0.67 -1.10
CA GLY A 83 -10.86 1.57 -0.18
C GLY A 83 -11.72 2.72 0.36
N MET A 84 -12.88 3.01 -0.25
CA MET A 84 -13.89 3.93 0.31
C MET A 84 -14.93 3.21 1.17
N ILE A 85 -15.35 2.01 0.79
CA ILE A 85 -16.40 1.26 1.49
C ILE A 85 -15.86 0.65 2.80
N CYS A 86 -14.65 0.09 2.81
CA CYS A 86 -14.10 -0.54 4.01
C CYS A 86 -13.96 0.44 5.21
N PRO A 87 -13.53 1.69 5.04
CA PRO A 87 -13.46 2.62 6.17
C PRO A 87 -14.81 3.20 6.61
N LEU A 88 -15.91 2.95 5.89
CA LEU A 88 -17.22 3.57 6.15
C LEU A 88 -17.77 3.38 7.58
N PRO A 89 -17.62 2.20 8.23
CA PRO A 89 -18.05 2.04 9.62
C PRO A 89 -17.41 3.03 10.59
N LEU A 90 -16.19 3.50 10.28
CA LEU A 90 -15.48 4.50 11.09
C LEU A 90 -16.24 5.81 11.09
N PHE A 91 -16.65 6.28 9.90
CA PHE A 91 -17.39 7.53 9.78
C PHE A 91 -18.66 7.55 10.65
N THR A 92 -19.38 6.43 10.70
CA THR A 92 -20.63 6.33 11.48
C THR A 92 -20.42 6.28 12.98
N ILE A 93 -19.28 5.77 13.45
CA ILE A 93 -19.00 5.56 14.88
C ILE A 93 -18.24 6.75 15.47
N PHE A 94 -17.28 7.30 14.74
CA PHE A 94 -16.51 8.48 15.14
C PHE A 94 -17.30 9.78 15.04
N GLY A 95 -18.38 9.83 14.24
CA GLY A 95 -19.24 11.01 14.07
C GLY A 95 -19.86 11.58 15.35
N GLN A 96 -19.73 10.90 16.49
CA GLN A 96 -20.37 11.28 17.76
C GLN A 96 -19.44 12.05 18.71
N SER A 97 -18.12 11.90 18.65
CA SER A 97 -17.17 12.63 19.52
C SER A 97 -15.72 12.57 19.03
N CYS A 98 -14.99 13.69 19.08
CA CYS A 98 -13.53 13.75 18.84
C CYS A 98 -12.68 13.12 19.94
N GLU A 99 -13.28 12.80 21.08
CA GLU A 99 -12.54 12.27 22.22
C GLU A 99 -12.43 10.76 22.09
N ASN A 100 -11.22 10.27 21.80
CA ASN A 100 -10.84 8.85 21.68
C ASN A 100 -11.02 8.03 22.98
N ILE A 101 -11.67 8.59 24.00
CA ILE A 101 -11.72 8.07 25.36
C ILE A 101 -12.55 6.77 25.42
N ASN A 102 -13.49 6.54 24.49
CA ASN A 102 -14.39 5.39 24.51
C ASN A 102 -14.44 4.60 23.19
N GLU A 103 -13.43 4.69 22.34
CA GLU A 103 -13.40 3.83 21.15
C GLU A 103 -13.37 2.35 21.53
N PRO A 104 -14.28 1.52 20.98
CA PRO A 104 -14.31 0.12 21.32
C PRO A 104 -13.15 -0.62 20.64
N LEU A 105 -12.52 -1.54 21.37
CA LEU A 105 -11.36 -2.31 20.91
C LEU A 105 -11.58 -2.97 19.53
N TRP A 106 -12.79 -3.48 19.28
CA TRP A 106 -13.13 -4.15 18.02
C TRP A 106 -12.96 -3.22 16.82
N LEU A 107 -13.23 -1.91 16.96
CA LEU A 107 -13.08 -0.94 15.87
C LEU A 107 -11.61 -0.72 15.54
N ARG A 108 -10.74 -0.65 16.56
CA ARG A 108 -9.30 -0.51 16.37
C ARG A 108 -8.69 -1.74 15.72
N LEU A 109 -9.13 -2.93 16.16
CA LEU A 109 -8.76 -4.20 15.52
C LEU A 109 -9.29 -4.25 14.08
N TYR A 110 -10.50 -3.75 13.82
CA TYR A 110 -11.06 -3.66 12.48
C TYR A 110 -10.18 -2.82 11.56
N ILE A 111 -9.74 -1.61 11.98
CA ILE A 111 -8.83 -0.76 11.19
C ILE A 111 -7.52 -1.50 10.90
N LEU A 112 -6.89 -2.07 11.93
CA LEU A 112 -5.66 -2.85 11.77
C LEU A 112 -5.85 -3.99 10.76
N LEU A 113 -6.99 -4.67 10.79
CA LEU A 113 -7.30 -5.76 9.88
C LEU A 113 -7.46 -5.28 8.42
N ILE A 114 -8.27 -4.25 8.17
CA ILE A 114 -8.57 -3.79 6.81
C ILE A 114 -7.40 -3.04 6.17
N VAL A 115 -6.62 -2.27 6.95
CA VAL A 115 -5.50 -1.50 6.42
C VAL A 115 -4.25 -2.36 6.30
N LEU A 116 -3.96 -3.21 7.29
CA LEU A 116 -2.67 -3.88 7.37
C LEU A 116 -2.78 -5.38 7.08
N VAL A 117 -3.53 -6.12 7.89
CA VAL A 117 -3.43 -7.59 7.94
C VAL A 117 -4.00 -8.26 6.69
N ILE A 118 -5.26 -7.98 6.36
CA ILE A 118 -5.96 -8.59 5.23
C ILE A 118 -5.24 -8.31 3.91
N PRO A 119 -4.94 -7.05 3.54
CA PRO A 119 -4.28 -6.80 2.25
C PRO A 119 -2.87 -7.35 2.18
N SER A 120 -2.12 -7.38 3.29
CA SER A 120 -0.77 -7.97 3.32
C SER A 120 -0.81 -9.48 3.10
N ILE A 121 -1.73 -10.19 3.75
CA ILE A 121 -1.93 -11.63 3.54
C ILE A 121 -2.35 -11.90 2.10
N LEU A 122 -3.33 -11.14 1.58
CA LEU A 122 -3.80 -11.28 0.20
C LEU A 122 -2.65 -11.08 -0.80
N PHE A 123 -1.86 -10.03 -0.62
CA PHE A 123 -0.68 -9.77 -1.43
C PHE A 123 0.30 -10.94 -1.41
N LEU A 124 0.64 -11.44 -0.23
CA LEU A 124 1.61 -12.53 -0.07
C LEU A 124 1.10 -13.81 -0.73
N LEU A 125 -0.15 -14.19 -0.49
CA LEU A 125 -0.77 -15.37 -1.11
C LEU A 125 -0.75 -15.29 -2.63
N ILE A 126 -1.16 -14.15 -3.21
CA ILE A 126 -1.15 -13.97 -4.66
C ILE A 126 0.27 -14.08 -5.22
N ASN A 127 1.25 -13.43 -4.60
CA ASN A 127 2.63 -13.49 -5.09
C ASN A 127 3.24 -14.89 -4.93
N ILE A 128 2.90 -15.64 -3.87
CA ILE A 128 3.27 -17.05 -3.72
C ILE A 128 2.67 -17.87 -4.87
N PHE A 129 1.38 -17.72 -5.17
CA PHE A 129 0.74 -18.41 -6.29
C PHE A 129 1.38 -18.09 -7.64
N ILE A 130 1.73 -16.82 -7.89
CA ILE A 130 2.45 -16.42 -9.11
C ILE A 130 3.78 -17.18 -9.22
N VAL A 131 4.55 -17.26 -8.13
CA VAL A 131 5.85 -17.95 -8.13
C VAL A 131 5.68 -19.44 -8.34
N LEU A 132 4.72 -20.07 -7.64
CA LEU A 132 4.44 -21.50 -7.79
C LEU A 132 4.01 -21.84 -9.22
N HIS A 133 3.11 -21.04 -9.80
CA HIS A 133 2.67 -21.22 -11.18
C HIS A 133 3.82 -21.03 -12.18
N ALA A 134 4.62 -19.98 -12.04
CA ALA A 134 5.78 -19.74 -12.91
C ALA A 134 6.83 -20.87 -12.85
N ARG A 135 6.99 -21.52 -11.69
CA ARG A 135 7.86 -22.70 -11.55
C ARG A 135 7.27 -23.93 -12.23
N SER A 136 5.97 -24.17 -12.07
CA SER A 136 5.28 -25.33 -12.66
C SER A 136 5.24 -25.27 -14.18
N SER A 137 4.94 -24.11 -14.76
CA SER A 137 4.85 -23.94 -16.23
C SER A 137 6.18 -24.23 -16.93
N ARG A 138 7.31 -23.95 -16.27
CA ARG A 138 8.66 -24.23 -16.79
C ARG A 138 8.97 -25.73 -16.91
N GLN A 139 8.32 -26.57 -16.12
CA GLN A 139 8.54 -28.02 -16.16
C GLN A 139 7.79 -28.69 -17.34
N ARG A 140 6.78 -28.03 -17.93
CA ARG A 140 5.88 -28.62 -18.93
C ARG A 140 6.22 -28.29 -20.39
N VAL A 141 6.93 -27.19 -20.66
CA VAL A 141 7.15 -26.69 -22.04
C VAL A 141 8.66 -26.56 -22.29
N ALA A 142 9.28 -27.56 -22.90
CA ALA A 142 10.69 -27.47 -23.28
C ALA A 142 10.96 -28.00 -24.71
N PRO A 143 10.65 -27.23 -25.76
CA PRO A 143 11.42 -27.24 -27.01
C PRO A 143 12.47 -26.11 -27.00
N ILE A 144 13.66 -26.40 -27.55
CA ILE A 144 14.90 -25.63 -27.37
C ILE A 144 14.82 -24.15 -27.83
N ALA A 145 13.94 -23.82 -28.78
CA ALA A 145 13.79 -22.46 -29.32
C ALA A 145 12.95 -21.51 -28.43
N THR A 146 11.99 -22.00 -27.64
CA THR A 146 11.19 -21.18 -26.70
C THR A 146 11.90 -20.93 -25.36
N ILE A 147 12.95 -21.70 -25.05
CA ILE A 147 13.68 -21.62 -23.77
C ILE A 147 14.25 -20.21 -23.50
N ASN A 148 14.75 -19.52 -24.53
CA ASN A 148 15.36 -18.20 -24.37
C ASN A 148 14.32 -17.10 -24.06
N GLN A 149 13.14 -17.13 -24.69
CA GLN A 149 12.06 -16.17 -24.44
C GLN A 149 11.38 -16.40 -23.08
N GLU A 150 11.17 -17.64 -22.68
CA GLU A 150 10.61 -17.98 -21.38
C GLU A 150 11.55 -17.58 -20.24
N LYS A 151 12.86 -17.82 -20.40
CA LYS A 151 13.88 -17.43 -19.39
C LYS A 151 13.94 -15.92 -19.18
N LEU A 152 13.77 -15.13 -20.25
CA LEU A 152 13.71 -13.66 -20.16
C LEU A 152 12.45 -13.19 -19.44
N THR A 153 11.29 -13.79 -19.75
CA THR A 153 9.99 -13.46 -19.13
C THR A 153 10.01 -13.78 -17.64
N TYR A 154 10.47 -14.97 -17.26
CA TYR A 154 10.64 -15.39 -15.86
C TYR A 154 11.55 -14.45 -15.07
N ARG A 155 12.71 -14.07 -15.62
CA ARG A 155 13.63 -13.12 -14.98
C ARG A 155 13.00 -11.74 -14.80
N ARG A 156 12.15 -11.30 -15.74
CA ARG A 156 11.40 -10.04 -15.60
C ARG A 156 10.38 -10.16 -14.47
N ASP A 157 9.62 -11.25 -14.43
CA ASP A 157 8.54 -11.42 -13.47
C ASP A 157 9.05 -11.56 -12.04
N ILE A 158 10.16 -12.28 -11.81
CA ILE A 158 10.83 -12.33 -10.50
C ILE A 158 11.33 -10.94 -10.09
N ARG A 159 11.98 -10.20 -11.00
CA ARG A 159 12.47 -8.85 -10.68
C ARG A 159 11.32 -7.93 -10.24
N LEU A 160 10.16 -8.05 -10.89
CA LEU A 160 8.96 -7.32 -10.52
C LEU A 160 8.40 -7.77 -9.16
N ILE A 161 8.33 -9.08 -8.88
CA ILE A 161 7.89 -9.60 -7.57
C ILE A 161 8.80 -9.11 -6.45
N LYS A 162 10.13 -9.17 -6.64
CA LYS A 162 11.10 -8.64 -5.67
C LYS A 162 10.86 -7.16 -5.39
N ARG A 163 10.64 -6.35 -6.43
CA ARG A 163 10.36 -4.92 -6.26
C ARG A 163 9.03 -4.70 -5.51
N MET A 164 7.99 -5.46 -5.82
CA MET A 164 6.70 -5.36 -5.14
C MET A 164 6.79 -5.81 -3.68
N LEU A 165 7.59 -6.83 -3.36
CA LEU A 165 7.87 -7.24 -1.98
C LEU A 165 8.60 -6.14 -1.21
N ILE A 166 9.59 -5.47 -1.83
CA ILE A 166 10.28 -4.34 -1.21
C ILE A 166 9.29 -3.21 -0.90
N LEU A 167 8.38 -2.89 -1.83
CA LEU A 167 7.34 -1.86 -1.62
C LEU A 167 6.39 -2.24 -0.46
N LEU A 168 5.97 -3.50 -0.39
CA LEU A 168 5.16 -3.99 0.74
C LEU A 168 5.94 -3.87 2.06
N LEU A 169 7.21 -4.27 2.09
CA LEU A 169 8.02 -4.20 3.31
C LEU A 169 8.19 -2.76 3.78
N ILE A 170 8.44 -1.82 2.87
CA ILE A 170 8.54 -0.39 3.21
C ILE A 170 7.23 0.12 3.78
N PHE A 171 6.09 -0.24 3.17
CA PHE A 171 4.76 0.09 3.71
C PHE A 171 4.55 -0.50 5.11
N LEU A 172 4.84 -1.79 5.30
CA LEU A 172 4.70 -2.47 6.59
C LEU A 172 5.59 -1.84 7.65
N PHE A 173 6.86 -1.57 7.37
CA PHE A 173 7.75 -0.94 8.35
C PHE A 173 7.36 0.52 8.66
N GLY A 174 6.84 1.25 7.67
CA GLY A 174 6.38 2.63 7.85
C GLY A 174 5.09 2.71 8.68
N TRP A 175 4.07 1.92 8.31
CA TRP A 175 2.71 2.09 8.83
C TRP A 175 2.31 1.08 9.90
N SER A 176 2.88 -0.13 9.93
CA SER A 176 2.54 -1.14 10.95
C SER A 176 2.73 -0.62 12.38
N PRO A 177 3.83 0.09 12.73
CA PRO A 177 4.00 0.61 14.08
C PRO A 177 2.86 1.55 14.51
N VAL A 178 2.38 2.41 13.60
CA VAL A 178 1.27 3.35 13.87
C VAL A 178 0.00 2.57 14.20
N TYR A 179 -0.35 1.57 13.38
CA TYR A 179 -1.57 0.79 13.58
C TYR A 179 -1.51 -0.18 14.75
N ILE A 180 -0.34 -0.74 15.05
CA ILE A 180 -0.12 -1.57 16.24
C ILE A 180 -0.28 -0.73 17.49
N VAL A 181 0.36 0.44 17.54
CA VAL A 181 0.24 1.37 18.67
C VAL A 181 -1.21 1.80 18.86
N PHE A 182 -1.88 2.19 17.78
CA PHE A 182 -3.30 2.56 17.80
C PHE A 182 -4.16 1.43 18.41
N ALA A 183 -3.92 0.18 18.01
CA ALA A 183 -4.65 -0.97 18.54
C ALA A 183 -4.44 -1.22 20.05
N ILE A 184 -3.25 -0.91 20.60
CA ILE A 184 -2.89 -1.17 22.01
C ILE A 184 -2.99 0.05 22.94
N GLN A 185 -3.40 1.21 22.42
CA GLN A 185 -3.36 2.48 23.16
C GLN A 185 -4.20 2.49 24.46
N ASN A 186 -5.20 1.62 24.61
CA ASN A 186 -5.95 1.49 25.88
C ASN A 186 -5.15 0.79 26.99
N THR A 187 -4.08 0.08 26.65
CA THR A 187 -3.26 -0.66 27.62
C THR A 187 -2.08 0.17 28.12
N TYR A 188 -1.61 1.15 27.31
CA TYR A 188 -0.41 1.93 27.62
C TYR A 188 -0.62 3.41 27.25
N SER A 189 -0.32 4.30 28.19
CA SER A 189 -0.24 5.75 27.95
C SER A 189 1.02 6.08 27.14
N LEU A 190 0.92 5.96 25.81
CA LEU A 190 1.98 6.36 24.91
C LEU A 190 2.00 7.88 24.74
N SER A 191 3.21 8.46 24.69
CA SER A 191 3.35 9.90 24.49
C SER A 191 2.96 10.28 23.07
N VAL A 192 2.29 11.43 22.93
CA VAL A 192 1.92 12.02 21.63
C VAL A 192 3.13 12.19 20.71
N GLN A 193 4.32 12.44 21.28
CA GLN A 193 5.57 12.57 20.53
C GLN A 193 5.98 11.27 19.81
N ILE A 194 5.76 10.11 20.44
CA ILE A 194 6.06 8.81 19.81
C ILE A 194 5.13 8.58 18.62
N LEU A 195 3.83 8.87 18.76
CA LEU A 195 2.86 8.75 17.67
C LEU A 195 3.26 9.63 16.47
N LYS A 196 3.65 10.88 16.72
CA LYS A 196 4.13 11.81 15.68
C LYS A 196 5.38 11.28 14.99
N LEU A 197 6.35 10.78 15.75
CA LEU A 197 7.56 10.19 15.17
C LEU A 197 7.21 9.00 14.26
N LEU A 198 6.35 8.09 14.71
CA LEU A 198 5.93 6.94 13.89
C LEU A 198 5.21 7.38 12.62
N ALA A 199 4.32 8.37 12.69
CA ALA A 199 3.65 8.93 11.52
C ALA A 199 4.66 9.54 10.53
N THR A 200 5.66 10.30 11.01
CA THR A 200 6.70 10.87 10.13
C THR A 200 7.55 9.79 9.44
N VAL A 201 7.83 8.67 10.12
CA VAL A 201 8.50 7.51 9.53
C VAL A 201 7.62 6.87 8.45
N GLY A 202 6.30 6.78 8.68
CA GLY A 202 5.33 6.34 7.67
C GLY A 202 5.36 7.20 6.40
N VAL A 203 5.31 8.53 6.55
CA VAL A 203 5.39 9.47 5.41
C VAL A 203 6.72 9.37 4.68
N LEU A 204 7.84 9.23 5.40
CA LEU A 204 9.15 9.03 4.78
C LEU A 204 9.18 7.72 3.96
N ALA A 205 8.56 6.65 4.48
CA ALA A 205 8.42 5.39 3.76
C ALA A 205 7.62 5.55 2.46
N GLU A 206 6.54 6.35 2.45
CA GLU A 206 5.79 6.66 1.22
C GLU A 206 6.63 7.41 0.18
N ILE A 207 7.41 8.41 0.63
CA ILE A 207 8.31 9.18 -0.25
C ILE A 207 9.34 8.23 -0.88
N ILE A 208 9.92 7.33 -0.10
CA ILE A 208 10.84 6.30 -0.60
C ILE A 208 10.11 5.40 -1.62
N ASN A 209 8.87 4.99 -1.34
CA ASN A 209 8.05 4.21 -2.28
C ASN A 209 7.86 4.96 -3.62
N LEU A 210 7.56 6.26 -3.59
CA LEU A 210 7.42 7.09 -4.80
C LEU A 210 8.70 7.07 -5.66
N PHE A 211 9.87 7.24 -5.03
CA PHE A 211 11.15 7.13 -5.71
C PHE A 211 11.38 5.74 -6.29
N LEU A 212 11.07 4.70 -5.52
CA LEU A 212 11.20 3.32 -5.95
C LEU A 212 10.25 2.95 -7.08
N TYR A 213 9.09 3.60 -7.23
CA TYR A 213 8.16 3.42 -8.35
C TYR A 213 8.65 4.09 -9.63
N ASN A 214 9.36 5.21 -9.53
CA ASN A 214 9.83 5.96 -10.69
C ASN A 214 11.18 5.41 -11.22
N ARG A 215 11.10 4.47 -12.17
CA ARG A 215 12.28 3.85 -12.79
C ARG A 215 13.22 4.88 -13.43
N LYS A 216 12.70 5.95 -14.03
CA LYS A 216 13.54 6.98 -14.68
C LYS A 216 14.36 7.74 -13.64
N VAL A 217 13.74 8.12 -12.52
CA VAL A 217 14.43 8.77 -11.40
C VAL A 217 15.47 7.83 -10.79
N LEU A 218 15.14 6.55 -10.61
CA LEU A 218 16.10 5.56 -10.11
C LEU A 218 17.32 5.41 -11.03
N ILE A 219 17.11 5.39 -12.35
CA ILE A 219 18.21 5.33 -13.33
C ILE A 219 19.04 6.63 -13.28
N PHE A 220 18.39 7.79 -13.20
CA PHE A 220 19.06 9.08 -13.08
C PHE A 220 19.93 9.16 -11.82
N LEU A 221 19.38 8.80 -10.65
CA LEU A 221 20.12 8.76 -9.39
C LEU A 221 21.28 7.76 -9.46
N LYS A 222 21.05 6.58 -10.03
CA LYS A 222 22.10 5.57 -10.20
C LYS A 222 23.25 6.10 -11.06
N ASN A 223 22.95 6.77 -12.16
CA ASN A 223 23.95 7.29 -13.08
C ASN A 223 24.74 8.44 -12.47
N ASN A 224 24.08 9.36 -11.75
CA ASN A 224 24.74 10.55 -11.20
C ASN A 224 25.44 10.27 -9.86
N CYS A 225 24.86 9.49 -8.95
CA CYS A 225 25.47 9.21 -7.65
C CYS A 225 26.58 8.16 -7.72
N LEU A 226 26.53 7.19 -8.65
CA LEU A 226 27.62 6.21 -8.80
C LEU A 226 28.78 6.72 -9.66
N HIS A 227 28.60 7.77 -10.47
CA HIS A 227 29.73 8.43 -11.13
C HIS A 227 30.66 9.13 -10.14
N CYS A 228 30.14 9.61 -9.00
CA CYS A 228 30.96 10.19 -7.93
C CYS A 228 31.79 9.16 -7.14
N ARG A 229 31.72 7.86 -7.46
CA ARG A 229 32.49 6.82 -6.76
C ARG A 229 33.75 6.37 -7.51
N ASN A 230 33.95 6.88 -8.73
CA ASN A 230 35.12 6.59 -9.58
C ASN A 230 35.96 7.84 -9.91
N MET A 231 35.73 8.95 -9.19
CA MET A 231 36.64 10.09 -9.10
C MET A 231 37.18 10.16 -7.68
#